data_AF-A0A1X7DZV9-F1
#
_entry.id   AF-A0A1X7DZV9-F1
#
_cell.length_a   1.000
_cell.length_b   1.000
_cell.length_c   1.000
_cell.angle_alpha   90.00
_cell.angle_beta   90.00
_cell.angle_gamma   90.00
#
_symmetry.space_group_name_H-M   'P 1'
#
loop_
_entity.id
_entity.type
_entity.pdbx_description
1 polymer ?
#
loop_
_entity_poly.entity_id
_entity_poly.type
_entity_poly.pdbx_seq_one_letter_code
_entity_poly.pdbx_strand_id
1 'polypeptide(L)'
;MFAIEEHVEVEATWGIYQRIVPAYREPEKKKAKQMMRAVIHALSSGVPATLVDIRKLGHTFRQRAFDVFAFFDRSGTSNGPTEAINGRVKHLRGSAFGFGNLTNFITGSLLEAGGFRPHLYPRMR
;
A
#
# COMPACT_ATOMS: atom_id res chain seq x y z
N MET A 1 -3.35 22.03 -29.70
CA MET A 1 -3.12 20.68 -30.26
C MET A 1 -2.34 19.88 -29.23
N PHE A 2 -3.04 19.26 -28.27
CA PHE A 2 -2.45 18.34 -27.27
C PHE A 2 -3.11 16.98 -27.45
N ALA A 3 -2.84 16.35 -28.59
CA ALA A 3 -3.15 14.94 -28.80
C ALA A 3 -1.83 14.20 -28.59
N ILE A 4 -1.48 13.95 -27.33
CA ILE A 4 -0.32 13.13 -26.99
C ILE A 4 -0.91 11.84 -26.43
N GLU A 5 -0.95 10.79 -27.25
CA GLU A 5 -1.34 9.43 -26.85
C GLU A 5 -0.54 8.93 -25.62
N GLU A 6 0.60 9.55 -25.30
CA GLU A 6 1.46 9.24 -24.16
C GLU A 6 0.85 9.53 -22.78
N HIS A 7 -0.21 10.33 -22.67
CA HIS A 7 -0.84 10.62 -21.38
C HIS A 7 -2.04 9.72 -21.03
N VAL A 8 -2.48 8.85 -21.95
CA VAL A 8 -3.67 8.04 -21.76
C VAL A 8 -3.52 7.06 -20.58
N GLU A 9 -2.34 6.46 -20.40
CA GLU A 9 -2.07 5.57 -19.26
C GLU A 9 -2.14 6.30 -17.92
N VAL A 10 -1.58 7.51 -17.85
CA VAL A 10 -1.58 8.34 -16.64
C VAL A 10 -3.00 8.80 -16.31
N GLU A 11 -3.73 9.28 -17.32
CA GLU A 11 -5.12 9.71 -17.15
C GLU A 11 -6.03 8.55 -16.73
N ALA A 12 -5.89 7.38 -17.35
CA ALA A 12 -6.66 6.19 -16.99
C ALA A 12 -6.35 5.76 -15.54
N THR A 13 -5.07 5.72 -15.17
CA THR A 13 -4.63 5.41 -13.80
C THR A 13 -5.17 6.41 -12.79
N TRP A 14 -5.12 7.70 -13.12
CA TRP A 14 -5.69 8.77 -12.30
C TRP A 14 -7.20 8.62 -12.14
N GLY A 15 -7.93 8.33 -13.22
CA GLY A 15 -9.37 8.10 -13.19
C GLY A 15 -9.76 6.92 -12.30
N ILE A 16 -8.97 5.84 -12.32
CA ILE A 16 -9.17 4.69 -11.41
C ILE A 16 -8.92 5.10 -9.96
N TYR A 17 -7.81 5.81 -9.70
CA TYR A 17 -7.48 6.32 -8.36
C TYR A 17 -8.60 7.20 -7.80
N GLN A 18 -9.13 8.11 -8.61
CA GLN A 18 -10.23 9.00 -8.27
C GLN A 18 -11.54 8.27 -7.96
N ARG A 19 -11.71 7.02 -8.39
CA ARG A 19 -12.88 6.18 -8.04
C ARG A 19 -12.64 5.31 -6.82
N ILE A 20 -11.40 4.83 -6.63
CA ILE A 20 -11.00 4.00 -5.49
C ILE A 20 -11.05 4.79 -4.17
N VAL A 21 -10.47 6.00 -4.16
CA VAL A 21 -10.35 6.79 -2.92
C VAL A 21 -11.72 7.11 -2.30
N PRO A 22 -12.73 7.60 -3.06
CA PRO A 22 -14.07 7.80 -2.53
C PRO A 22 -14.72 6.51 -2.04
N ALA A 23 -14.53 5.38 -2.73
CA ALA A 23 -15.09 4.10 -2.28
C ALA A 23 -14.57 3.72 -0.89
N TYR A 24 -13.28 3.93 -0.60
CA TYR A 24 -12.72 3.69 0.74
C TYR A 24 -13.14 4.71 1.80
N ARG A 25 -13.42 5.95 1.39
CA ARG A 25 -13.83 7.05 2.29
C ARG A 25 -15.33 7.12 2.55
N GLU A 26 -16.15 6.43 1.76
CA GLU A 26 -17.60 6.43 1.88
C GLU A 26 -18.01 5.86 3.26
N PRO A 27 -18.76 6.63 4.09
CA PRO A 27 -19.19 6.18 5.40
C PRO A 27 -20.17 5.01 5.33
N GLU A 28 -21.05 4.97 4.32
CA GLU A 28 -22.02 3.89 4.19
C GLU A 28 -21.39 2.65 3.52
N LYS A 29 -21.12 1.61 4.31
CA LYS A 29 -20.37 0.42 3.86
C LYS A 29 -21.01 -0.34 2.68
N LYS A 30 -22.33 -0.40 2.61
CA LYS A 30 -23.03 -1.04 1.48
C LYS A 30 -22.77 -0.28 0.18
N LYS A 31 -22.90 1.05 0.23
CA LYS A 31 -22.62 1.95 -0.89
C LYS A 31 -21.14 1.92 -1.28
N ALA A 32 -20.24 1.99 -0.30
CA ALA A 32 -18.79 1.85 -0.49
C ALA A 32 -18.42 0.56 -1.23
N LYS A 33 -18.99 -0.58 -0.82
CA LYS A 33 -18.79 -1.88 -1.45
C LYS A 33 -19.33 -1.92 -2.88
N GLN A 34 -20.47 -1.27 -3.15
CA GLN A 34 -21.02 -1.16 -4.50
C GLN A 34 -20.13 -0.28 -5.40
N MET A 35 -19.61 0.84 -4.89
CA MET A 35 -18.65 1.68 -5.61
C MET A 35 -17.40 0.88 -5.97
N MET A 36 -16.83 0.12 -5.02
CA MET A 36 -15.65 -0.71 -5.30
C MET A 36 -15.96 -1.83 -6.30
N ARG A 37 -17.15 -2.45 -6.24
CA ARG A 37 -17.61 -3.41 -7.27
C ARG A 37 -17.61 -2.79 -8.66
N ALA A 38 -18.10 -1.55 -8.80
CA ALA A 38 -18.09 -0.84 -10.07
C ALA A 38 -16.67 -0.56 -10.58
N VAL A 39 -15.73 -0.23 -9.68
CA VAL A 39 -14.30 -0.10 -10.04
C VAL A 39 -13.73 -1.42 -10.55
N ILE A 40 -13.94 -2.52 -9.81
CA ILE A 40 -13.42 -3.85 -10.20
C ILE A 40 -14.02 -4.27 -11.54
N HIS A 41 -15.30 -4.03 -11.77
CA HIS A 41 -15.95 -4.29 -13.06
C HIS A 41 -15.31 -3.48 -14.19
N ALA A 42 -15.15 -2.17 -14.02
CA ALA A 42 -14.51 -1.31 -15.01
C ALA A 42 -13.07 -1.74 -15.33
N LEU A 43 -12.30 -2.13 -14.31
CA LEU A 43 -10.94 -2.65 -14.49
C LEU A 43 -10.90 -4.02 -15.18
N SER A 44 -11.94 -4.84 -15.01
CA SER A 44 -11.97 -6.22 -15.52
C SER A 44 -12.33 -6.30 -17.01
N SER A 45 -13.14 -5.37 -17.51
CA SER A 45 -13.67 -5.42 -18.88
C SER A 45 -13.60 -4.10 -19.66
N GLY A 46 -13.36 -2.97 -19.00
CA GLY A 46 -13.37 -1.64 -19.61
C GLY A 46 -12.00 -1.07 -19.96
N VAL A 47 -10.93 -1.84 -19.81
CA VAL A 47 -9.54 -1.39 -20.03
C VAL A 47 -9.05 -1.89 -21.39
N PRO A 48 -8.67 -0.99 -22.33
CA PRO A 48 -8.08 -1.38 -23.61
C PRO A 48 -6.82 -2.25 -23.45
N ALA A 49 -6.60 -3.16 -24.41
CA ALA A 49 -5.45 -4.08 -24.38
C ALA A 49 -4.08 -3.38 -24.40
N THR A 50 -4.05 -2.14 -24.91
CA THR A 50 -2.84 -1.29 -24.95
C THR A 50 -2.40 -0.83 -23.56
N LEU A 51 -3.30 -0.70 -22.58
CA LEU A 51 -2.97 -0.27 -21.21
C LEU A 51 -2.57 -1.49 -20.35
N VAL A 52 -1.39 -2.05 -20.67
CA VAL A 52 -0.95 -3.37 -20.17
C VAL A 52 -0.94 -3.44 -18.64
N ASP A 53 -0.42 -2.42 -17.96
CA ASP A 53 -0.29 -2.45 -16.50
C ASP A 53 -1.62 -2.25 -15.77
N ILE A 54 -2.52 -1.44 -16.33
CA ILE A 54 -3.89 -1.31 -15.82
C ILE A 54 -4.65 -2.62 -15.99
N ARG A 55 -4.42 -3.35 -17.09
CA ARG A 55 -5.02 -4.67 -17.31
C ARG A 55 -4.51 -5.71 -16.31
N LYS A 56 -3.21 -5.70 -15.98
CA LYS A 56 -2.66 -6.53 -14.90
C LYS A 56 -3.32 -6.19 -13.56
N LEU A 57 -3.47 -4.90 -13.25
CA LEU A 57 -4.16 -4.44 -12.05
C LEU A 57 -5.60 -4.98 -12.01
N GLY A 58 -6.35 -4.89 -13.12
CA GLY A 58 -7.70 -5.42 -13.22
C GLY A 58 -7.78 -6.92 -12.99
N HIS A 59 -6.83 -7.70 -13.52
CA HIS A 59 -6.73 -9.13 -13.25
C HIS A 59 -6.53 -9.40 -11.74
N THR A 60 -5.60 -8.69 -11.09
CA THR A 60 -5.36 -8.82 -9.65
C THR A 60 -6.60 -8.45 -8.84
N PHE A 61 -7.26 -7.33 -9.15
CA PHE A 61 -8.48 -6.89 -8.46
C PHE A 61 -9.61 -7.89 -8.61
N ARG A 62 -9.78 -8.49 -9.80
CA ARG A 62 -10.78 -9.54 -10.04
C ARG A 62 -10.48 -10.79 -9.23
N GLN A 63 -9.23 -11.26 -9.26
CA GLN A 63 -8.81 -12.46 -8.54
C GLN A 63 -8.93 -12.29 -7.02
N ARG A 64 -8.66 -11.09 -6.50
CA ARG A 64 -8.66 -10.76 -5.07
C ARG A 64 -9.93 -10.00 -4.63
N ALA A 65 -10.99 -10.00 -5.46
CA ALA A 65 -12.19 -9.21 -5.21
C ALA A 65 -12.83 -9.50 -3.85
N PHE A 66 -12.83 -10.79 -3.44
CA PHE A 66 -13.32 -11.20 -2.13
C PHE A 66 -12.56 -10.52 -0.98
N ASP A 67 -11.23 -10.48 -1.05
CA ASP A 67 -10.38 -9.85 -0.03
C ASP A 67 -10.60 -8.34 0.03
N VAL A 68 -10.74 -7.71 -1.14
CA VAL A 68 -11.06 -6.27 -1.24
C VAL A 68 -12.43 -5.98 -0.62
N PHE A 69 -13.42 -6.84 -0.87
CA PHE A 69 -14.76 -6.68 -0.31
C PHE A 69 -14.83 -6.89 1.20
N ALA A 70 -13.97 -7.74 1.76
CA ALA A 70 -13.90 -7.99 3.20
C ALA A 70 -13.61 -6.71 4.00
N PHE A 71 -12.88 -5.75 3.43
CA PHE A 71 -12.66 -4.43 4.05
C PHE A 71 -13.98 -3.71 4.37
N PHE A 72 -14.98 -3.82 3.48
CA PHE A 72 -16.26 -3.13 3.65
C PHE A 72 -17.21 -3.89 4.58
N ASP A 73 -16.97 -5.17 4.81
CA ASP A 73 -17.80 -6.00 5.70
C ASP A 73 -17.38 -5.85 7.18
N ARG A 74 -16.21 -5.27 7.47
CA ARG A 74 -15.72 -5.05 8.84
C ARG A 74 -15.67 -3.56 9.21
N SER A 75 -16.08 -3.23 10.43
CA SER A 75 -15.88 -1.90 11.01
C SER A 75 -14.44 -1.72 11.52
N GLY A 76 -13.96 -0.47 11.58
CA GLY A 76 -12.71 -0.12 12.24
C GLY A 76 -11.40 -0.62 11.60
N THR A 77 -11.44 -1.16 10.38
CA THR A 77 -10.23 -1.61 9.69
C THR A 77 -9.47 -0.42 9.10
N SER A 78 -8.16 -0.32 9.35
CA SER A 78 -7.30 0.71 8.77
C SER A 78 -5.93 0.14 8.42
N ASN A 79 -5.27 0.73 7.42
CA ASN A 79 -3.89 0.40 7.08
C ASN A 79 -2.86 1.20 7.93
N GLY A 80 -3.32 2.04 8.84
CA GLY A 80 -2.46 2.95 9.63
C GLY A 80 -1.38 2.22 10.44
N PRO A 81 -1.72 1.16 11.20
CA PRO A 81 -0.71 0.39 11.95
C PRO A 81 0.35 -0.25 11.05
N THR A 82 -0.08 -0.83 9.93
CA THR A 82 0.83 -1.42 8.94
C THR A 82 1.74 -0.37 8.32
N GLU A 83 1.21 0.80 7.94
CA GLU A 83 2.00 1.90 7.39
C GLU A 83 2.97 2.49 8.43
N ALA A 84 2.57 2.55 9.71
CA ALA A 84 3.46 2.97 10.78
C ALA A 84 4.67 2.04 10.91
N ILE A 85 4.47 0.72 10.82
CA ILE A 85 5.57 -0.25 10.80
C ILE A 85 6.40 -0.11 9.52
N ASN A 86 5.77 -0.01 8.35
CA ASN A 86 6.47 0.16 7.07
C ASN A 86 7.33 1.44 7.06
N GLY A 87 6.84 2.54 7.63
CA GLY A 87 7.59 3.79 7.77
C GLY A 87 8.87 3.60 8.59
N ARG A 88 8.78 2.90 9.72
CA ARG A 88 9.95 2.55 10.54
C ARG A 88 10.94 1.67 9.78
N VAL A 89 10.45 0.64 9.09
CA VAL A 89 11.29 -0.27 8.29
C VAL A 89 11.98 0.49 7.14
N LYS A 90 11.31 1.45 6.50
CA LYS A 90 11.92 2.30 5.46
C LYS A 90 13.02 3.20 6.04
N HIS A 91 12.81 3.77 7.23
CA HIS A 91 13.83 4.55 7.92
C HIS A 91 15.06 3.70 8.27
N LEU A 92 14.81 2.54 8.88
CA LEU A 92 15.84 1.54 9.20
C LEU A 92 16.65 1.10 7.99
N ARG A 93 16.02 0.90 6.84
CA ARG A 93 16.71 0.52 5.60
C ARG A 93 17.78 1.54 5.21
N GLY A 94 17.50 2.83 5.38
CA GLY A 94 18.44 3.91 5.11
C GLY A 94 19.63 3.90 6.05
N SER A 95 19.39 3.64 7.34
CA SER A 95 20.41 3.64 8.40
C SER A 95 21.23 2.34 8.48
N ALA A 96 20.67 1.19 8.08
CA ALA A 96 21.27 -0.14 8.24
C ALA A 96 21.96 -0.69 6.96
N PHE A 97 22.23 0.16 5.96
CA PHE A 97 22.81 -0.24 4.66
C PHE A 97 21.99 -1.31 3.90
N GLY A 98 20.68 -1.38 4.15
CA GLY A 98 19.73 -2.22 3.41
C GLY A 98 19.60 -3.68 3.88
N PHE A 99 18.70 -4.41 3.19
CA PHE A 99 18.31 -5.79 3.52
C PHE A 99 19.24 -6.88 2.95
N GLY A 100 20.34 -6.48 2.31
CA GLY A 100 21.27 -7.43 1.66
C GLY A 100 22.12 -8.23 2.66
N ASN A 101 22.16 -7.79 3.92
CA ASN A 101 22.85 -8.48 5.01
C ASN A 101 21.96 -8.46 6.27
N LEU A 102 21.44 -9.63 6.65
CA LEU A 102 20.55 -9.78 7.80
C LEU A 102 21.19 -9.32 9.11
N THR A 103 22.49 -9.58 9.30
CA THR A 103 23.23 -9.15 10.50
C THR A 103 23.26 -7.63 10.61
N ASN A 104 23.59 -6.93 9.51
CA ASN A 104 23.60 -5.46 9.50
C ASN A 104 22.20 -4.88 9.75
N PHE A 105 21.18 -5.50 9.15
CA PHE A 105 19.79 -5.10 9.37
C PHE A 105 19.36 -5.28 10.84
N ILE A 106 19.70 -6.41 11.48
CA ILE A 106 19.42 -6.65 12.90
C ILE A 106 20.19 -5.65 13.77
N THR A 107 21.49 -5.45 13.54
CA THR A 107 22.32 -4.52 14.33
C THR A 107 21.81 -3.08 14.21
N GLY A 108 21.49 -2.62 13.01
CA GLY A 108 20.90 -1.30 12.78
C GLY A 108 19.52 -1.15 13.42
N SER A 109 18.70 -2.20 13.37
CA SER A 109 17.38 -2.24 14.02
C SER A 109 17.46 -2.17 15.54
N LEU A 110 18.43 -2.86 16.14
CA LEU A 110 18.69 -2.78 17.57
C LEU A 110 19.19 -1.39 17.97
N LEU A 111 20.14 -0.80 17.23
CA LEU A 111 20.64 0.54 17.49
C LEU A 111 19.53 1.61 17.48
N GLU A 112 18.69 1.61 16.45
CA GLU A 112 17.61 2.59 16.28
C GLU A 112 16.50 2.43 17.34
N ALA A 113 16.21 1.19 17.78
CA ALA A 113 15.25 0.91 18.84
C ALA A 113 15.76 1.24 20.26
N GLY A 114 16.95 1.87 20.40
CA GLY A 114 17.58 2.17 21.68
C GLY A 114 18.32 0.99 22.32
N GLY A 115 18.56 -0.07 21.53
CA GLY A 115 19.16 -1.34 21.91
C GLY A 115 20.68 -1.31 21.97
N PHE A 116 21.24 -0.33 22.69
CA PHE A 116 22.45 -0.48 23.49
C PHE A 116 22.30 0.50 24.65
N ARG A 117 21.57 0.10 25.69
CA ARG A 117 21.68 0.82 26.96
C ARG A 117 23.08 0.54 27.50
N PRO A 118 23.94 1.55 27.74
CA PRO A 118 25.12 1.31 28.55
C PRO A 118 24.63 0.69 29.86
N HIS A 119 25.26 -0.40 30.32
CA HIS A 119 25.02 -0.89 31.66
C HIS A 119 25.37 0.24 32.62
N LEU A 120 24.34 0.94 33.13
CA LEU A 120 24.48 1.97 34.15
C LEU A 120 24.74 1.29 35.50
N TYR A 121 25.87 0.61 35.65
CA TYR A 121 26.41 0.24 36.95
C TYR A 121 27.94 0.35 36.89
N PRO A 122 28.54 1.35 37.57
CA PRO A 122 29.93 1.25 37.95
C PRO A 122 30.01 0.05 38.91
N ARG A 123 30.83 -0.94 38.56
CA ARG A 123 31.34 -1.88 39.58
C ARG A 123 32.11 -1.05 40.60
N MET A 124 31.47 -0.70 41.71
CA MET A 124 32.19 -0.34 42.92
C MET A 124 33.00 -1.57 43.33
N ARG A 125 34.32 -1.43 43.25
CA ARG A 125 35.28 -2.31 43.90
C ARG A 125 35.31 -2.00 45.39
#